data_AF-A0A8T4LNX4-F1
#
_entry.id   AF-A0A8T4LNX4-F1
#
_cell.length_a   1.000
_cell.length_b   1.000
_cell.length_c   1.000
_cell.angle_alpha   90.00
_cell.angle_beta   90.00
_cell.angle_gamma   90.00
#
_symmetry.space_group_name_H-M   'P 1'
#
loop_
_entity.id
_entity.type
_entity.pdbx_description
1 polymer ?
#
loop_
_entity_poly.entity_id
_entity_poly.type
_entity_poly.pdbx_seq_one_letter_code
_entity_poly.pdbx_strand_id
1 'polypeptide(L)'
;MGKFALAVAFALVLLPACAAQTLESFLSSTFEPGWQPSTTALYFTSGTYTLMLVDGQETFIFDHSTGSPISSQEALEQVLKEDIYAKANYAQVLANSQSLAQQVRDAKQQTEGQCLLYTGIAQHPCIDKDTCIVACSSAPICANGLLYSEGGWESLLAWSDEKKEFDAALSSFEQDIESIVAGAAAIDPKISRLDAMLASISAIGENPLFLNHTDFGCSNGTRRCFEFCEKINYSVELISSQRDALSTLKLSLALLPGQPARAAALLNRTLEAQYYVATRASKFYTLKINMAAETSALQKQYSQLPLTDAQLGVRISLLSNLSTQIAAQGDNGSLRIALSRSGEFSQQAAGIKSSLDSLSSSYNSLQKSANGLDAKLQKSRAIIGNETAAMFSRNLSIIQARLLAKPPSSEIAQLGSKIASLEASLDKEIVSSSIGQANQTPAPPLPPSQPEQAPPSSLPPASSGEACALPIGLIALITLFAFYSKP
;
A
#
# COMPACT_ATOMS: atom_id res chain seq x y z
N MET A 1 49.83 44.58 41.30
CA MET A 1 50.28 44.10 39.96
C MET A 1 50.30 42.58 40.01
N GLY A 2 49.83 41.82 39.02
CA GLY A 2 49.04 42.15 37.84
C GLY A 2 48.69 40.83 37.13
N LYS A 3 47.41 40.44 37.08
CA LYS A 3 47.01 39.11 36.59
C LYS A 3 46.98 39.08 35.05
N PHE A 4 47.77 38.18 34.45
CA PHE A 4 47.68 37.82 33.03
C PHE A 4 47.77 36.30 32.88
N ALA A 5 46.62 35.65 32.64
CA ALA A 5 46.53 34.27 32.18
C ALA A 5 45.17 34.04 31.52
N LEU A 6 45.19 33.39 30.34
CA LEU A 6 44.07 32.79 29.62
C LEU A 6 42.72 33.54 29.66
N ALA A 7 42.48 34.38 28.63
CA ALA A 7 41.11 34.55 28.13
C ALA A 7 40.68 33.23 27.47
N VAL A 8 39.85 32.44 28.15
CA VAL A 8 39.46 31.10 27.72
C VAL A 8 38.55 31.16 26.49
N ALA A 9 38.94 30.46 25.43
CA ALA A 9 38.09 30.20 24.28
C ALA A 9 37.01 29.17 24.65
N PHE A 10 35.86 29.64 25.13
CA PHE A 10 34.64 28.85 25.28
C PHE A 10 33.45 29.58 24.64
N ALA A 11 33.49 29.69 23.31
CA ALA A 11 32.28 29.91 22.54
C ALA A 11 31.39 28.68 22.74
N LEU A 12 30.25 28.85 23.42
CA LEU A 12 29.33 27.75 23.68
C LEU A 12 28.73 27.27 22.35
N VAL A 13 29.27 26.16 21.83
CA VAL A 13 28.66 25.42 20.72
C VAL A 13 27.41 24.74 21.27
N LEU A 14 26.32 25.50 21.30
CA LEU A 14 24.95 25.01 21.52
C LEU A 14 24.51 24.22 20.28
N LEU A 15 25.16 23.08 20.05
CA LEU A 15 24.54 21.99 19.31
C LEU A 15 23.23 21.64 20.03
N PRO A 16 22.07 21.69 19.36
CA PRO A 16 20.89 21.07 19.92
C PRO A 16 21.20 19.57 20.04
N ALA A 17 21.26 19.06 21.27
CA ALA A 17 21.23 17.64 21.48
C ALA A 17 19.87 17.15 20.99
N CYS A 18 19.83 16.63 19.77
CA CYS A 18 18.67 15.91 19.25
C CYS A 18 18.46 14.67 20.10
N ALA A 19 17.72 14.83 21.20
CA ALA A 19 17.24 13.72 21.99
C ALA A 19 16.46 12.79 21.04
N ALA A 20 16.91 11.54 20.92
CA ALA A 20 16.24 10.54 20.10
C ALA A 20 14.76 10.51 20.46
N GLN A 21 13.89 10.60 19.45
CA GLN A 21 12.45 10.66 19.69
C GLN A 21 12.03 9.38 20.42
N THR A 22 11.39 9.51 21.58
CA THR A 22 10.88 8.32 22.30
C THR A 22 9.73 7.72 21.50
N LEU A 23 9.52 6.40 21.62
CA LEU A 23 8.39 5.73 20.97
C LEU A 23 7.06 6.46 21.27
N GLU A 24 6.80 6.81 22.53
CA GLU A 24 5.61 7.57 22.94
C GLU A 24 5.47 8.91 22.19
N SER A 25 6.54 9.69 22.10
CA SER A 25 6.54 10.96 21.35
C SER A 25 6.47 10.78 19.82
N PHE A 26 6.91 9.64 19.29
CA PHE A 26 6.68 9.26 17.90
C PHE A 26 5.20 8.90 17.67
N LEU A 27 4.60 8.08 18.54
CA LEU A 27 3.18 7.70 18.47
C LEU A 27 2.29 8.95 18.47
N SER A 28 2.51 9.88 19.41
CA SER A 28 1.68 11.08 19.58
C SER A 28 1.88 12.15 18.49
N SER A 29 3.03 12.18 17.81
CA SER A 29 3.28 13.11 16.69
C SER A 29 2.87 12.53 15.34
N THR A 30 2.85 11.20 15.20
CA THR A 30 2.51 10.49 13.97
C THR A 30 1.01 10.23 13.84
N PHE A 31 0.36 9.69 14.88
CA PHE A 31 -1.01 9.17 14.77
C PHE A 31 -2.11 10.19 15.10
N GLU A 32 -3.26 10.03 14.46
CA GLU A 32 -4.39 10.96 14.56
C GLU A 32 -5.52 10.38 15.42
N PRO A 33 -6.43 11.22 15.96
CA PRO A 33 -7.61 10.75 16.68
C PRO A 33 -8.41 9.74 15.84
N GLY A 34 -8.54 8.52 16.38
CA GLY A 34 -9.26 7.41 15.76
C GLY A 34 -8.39 6.36 15.05
N TRP A 35 -7.08 6.58 14.88
CA TRP A 35 -6.15 5.51 14.46
C TRP A 35 -5.98 4.51 15.60
N GLN A 36 -5.80 3.23 15.29
CA GLN A 36 -5.54 2.18 16.28
C GLN A 36 -4.13 1.60 16.12
N PRO A 37 -3.10 2.27 16.68
CA PRO A 37 -1.76 1.71 16.72
C PRO A 37 -1.65 0.60 17.78
N SER A 38 -0.98 -0.49 17.42
CA SER A 38 -0.57 -1.54 18.36
C SER A 38 0.89 -1.92 18.12
N THR A 39 1.58 -2.31 19.19
CA THR A 39 3.05 -2.44 19.19
C THR A 39 3.49 -3.81 19.67
N THR A 40 4.35 -4.47 18.89
CA THR A 40 4.95 -5.76 19.23
C THR A 40 6.46 -5.59 19.32
N ALA A 41 7.06 -5.99 20.45
CA ALA A 41 8.51 -6.01 20.58
C ALA A 41 9.12 -7.02 19.60
N LEU A 42 10.20 -6.61 18.93
CA LEU A 42 11.03 -7.51 18.13
C LEU A 42 12.32 -7.80 18.90
N TYR A 43 12.75 -9.06 18.86
CA TYR A 43 13.97 -9.48 19.52
C TYR A 43 15.15 -9.28 18.56
N PHE A 44 16.24 -8.69 19.06
CA PHE A 44 17.43 -8.39 18.26
C PHE A 44 18.66 -8.44 19.16
N THR A 45 19.79 -8.92 18.65
CA THR A 45 20.93 -9.27 19.52
C THR A 45 21.66 -8.04 20.07
N SER A 46 21.60 -6.91 19.36
CA SER A 46 22.35 -5.68 19.64
C SER A 46 21.52 -4.40 19.49
N GLY A 47 20.24 -4.41 19.91
CA GLY A 47 19.38 -3.24 19.83
C GLY A 47 18.02 -3.43 20.51
N THR A 48 17.10 -2.49 20.30
CA THR A 48 15.71 -2.61 20.76
C THR A 48 14.80 -2.05 19.67
N TYR A 49 13.89 -2.91 19.19
CA TYR A 49 13.05 -2.62 18.04
C TYR A 49 11.58 -2.92 18.34
N THR A 50 10.68 -2.20 17.67
CA THR A 50 9.23 -2.37 17.88
C THR A 50 8.49 -2.32 16.55
N LEU A 51 7.88 -3.45 16.19
CA LEU A 51 6.95 -3.53 15.07
C LEU A 51 5.67 -2.79 15.45
N MET A 52 5.25 -1.84 14.61
CA MET A 52 4.03 -1.07 14.79
C MET A 52 3.01 -1.46 13.72
N LEU A 53 1.86 -1.97 14.19
CA LEU A 53 0.69 -2.21 13.36
C LEU A 53 -0.24 -1.01 13.48
N VAL A 54 -0.78 -0.56 12.35
CA VAL A 54 -1.74 0.56 12.25
C VAL A 54 -2.99 0.03 11.57
N ASP A 55 -4.15 0.23 12.20
CA ASP A 55 -5.45 -0.22 11.68
C ASP A 55 -5.41 -1.71 11.23
N GLY A 56 -4.63 -2.53 11.95
CA GLY A 56 -4.40 -3.95 11.70
C GLY A 56 -3.22 -4.32 10.78
N GLN A 57 -2.50 -3.37 10.18
CA GLN A 57 -1.41 -3.65 9.23
C GLN A 57 -0.02 -3.27 9.74
N GLU A 58 0.96 -4.18 9.63
CA GLU A 58 2.39 -3.90 9.83
C GLU A 58 2.82 -2.70 8.98
N THR A 59 3.15 -1.58 9.62
CA THR A 59 3.39 -0.28 8.94
C THR A 59 4.80 0.24 9.15
N PHE A 60 5.38 0.06 10.34
CA PHE A 60 6.72 0.50 10.71
C PHE A 60 7.46 -0.54 11.54
N ILE A 61 8.79 -0.51 11.51
CA ILE A 61 9.63 -0.98 12.63
C ILE A 61 10.32 0.25 13.20
N PHE A 62 10.07 0.55 14.48
CA PHE A 62 10.75 1.60 15.22
C PHE A 62 12.08 1.09 15.78
N ASP A 63 13.15 1.86 15.57
CA ASP A 63 14.45 1.68 16.21
C ASP A 63 14.57 2.66 17.38
N HIS A 64 14.72 2.14 18.59
CA HIS A 64 14.84 2.96 19.80
C HIS A 64 16.23 3.62 19.95
N SER A 65 17.23 3.20 19.18
CA SER A 65 18.59 3.79 19.23
C SER A 65 18.69 5.09 18.41
N THR A 66 18.08 5.13 17.22
CA THR A 66 17.90 6.37 16.44
C THR A 66 16.67 7.17 16.87
N GLY A 67 15.70 6.53 17.52
CA GLY A 67 14.40 7.11 17.83
C GLY A 67 13.56 7.34 16.57
N SER A 68 13.61 6.42 15.60
CA SER A 68 12.99 6.61 14.28
C SER A 68 12.50 5.31 13.64
N PRO A 69 11.54 5.34 12.69
CA PRO A 69 11.22 4.19 11.86
C PRO A 69 12.33 3.87 10.86
N ILE A 70 12.72 2.59 10.76
CA ILE A 70 13.74 2.12 9.83
C ILE A 70 13.30 2.35 8.37
N SER A 71 14.13 3.07 7.60
CA SER A 71 13.86 3.44 6.20
C SER A 71 14.78 2.76 5.16
N SER A 72 15.43 1.66 5.53
CA SER A 72 16.25 0.80 4.64
C SER A 72 15.63 -0.60 4.60
N GLN A 73 15.54 -1.18 3.40
CA GLN A 73 15.00 -2.54 3.24
C GLN A 73 15.93 -3.58 3.89
N GLU A 74 17.23 -3.36 3.77
CA GLU A 74 18.30 -4.22 4.29
C GLU A 74 18.28 -4.26 5.81
N ALA A 75 18.12 -3.10 6.46
CA ALA A 75 17.98 -3.00 7.91
C ALA A 75 16.65 -3.60 8.41
N LEU A 76 15.53 -3.37 7.70
CA LEU A 76 14.26 -4.05 8.00
C LEU A 76 14.40 -5.57 7.89
N GLU A 77 15.03 -6.07 6.82
CA GLU A 77 15.24 -7.50 6.59
C GLU A 77 16.15 -8.13 7.66
N GLN A 78 17.22 -7.45 8.07
CA GLN A 78 18.11 -7.92 9.14
C GLN A 78 17.37 -8.01 10.49
N VAL A 79 16.60 -6.97 10.87
CA VAL A 79 15.82 -6.99 12.11
C VAL A 79 14.76 -8.09 12.10
N LEU A 80 14.09 -8.32 10.97
CA LEU A 80 13.12 -9.41 10.80
C LEU A 80 13.76 -10.81 10.82
N LYS A 81 15.01 -10.96 10.36
CA LYS A 81 15.78 -12.21 10.44
C LYS A 81 16.24 -12.51 11.87
N GLU A 82 16.80 -11.52 12.57
CA GLU A 82 17.22 -11.70 13.96
C GLU A 82 16.05 -11.95 14.92
N ASP A 83 14.87 -11.37 14.68
CA ASP A 83 13.66 -11.70 15.45
C ASP A 83 13.28 -13.19 15.33
N ILE A 84 13.46 -13.79 14.15
CA ILE A 84 13.29 -15.24 13.95
C ILE A 84 14.39 -16.03 14.68
N TYR A 85 15.66 -15.67 14.50
CA TYR A 85 16.78 -16.38 15.14
C TYR A 85 16.70 -16.34 16.68
N ALA A 86 16.33 -15.19 17.25
CA ALA A 86 16.17 -15.01 18.69
C ALA A 86 14.96 -15.79 19.23
N LYS A 87 13.78 -15.68 18.60
CA LYS A 87 12.58 -16.47 18.99
C LYS A 87 12.78 -17.98 18.86
N ALA A 88 13.63 -18.42 17.94
CA ALA A 88 13.98 -19.82 17.76
C ALA A 88 15.13 -20.31 18.67
N ASN A 89 15.66 -19.47 19.57
CA ASN A 89 16.83 -19.73 20.40
C ASN A 89 18.07 -20.21 19.60
N TYR A 90 18.24 -19.74 18.36
CA TYR A 90 19.23 -20.23 17.39
C TYR A 90 20.63 -20.39 17.99
N ALA A 91 21.13 -19.38 18.70
CA ALA A 91 22.46 -19.39 19.29
C ALA A 91 22.64 -20.49 20.35
N GLN A 92 21.61 -20.74 21.18
CA GLN A 92 21.65 -21.81 22.17
C GLN A 92 21.57 -23.19 21.50
N VAL A 93 20.72 -23.34 20.48
CA VAL A 93 20.61 -24.61 19.74
C VAL A 93 21.92 -24.93 18.99
N LEU A 94 22.61 -23.92 18.46
CA LEU A 94 23.93 -24.09 17.83
C LEU A 94 25.02 -24.44 18.86
N ALA A 95 25.09 -23.72 19.99
CA ALA A 95 26.04 -24.01 21.07
C ALA A 95 25.84 -25.42 21.65
N ASN A 96 24.58 -25.83 21.87
CA ASN A 96 24.24 -27.19 22.27
C ASN A 96 24.72 -28.19 21.21
N SER A 97 24.44 -27.94 19.92
CA SER A 97 24.89 -28.79 18.80
C SER A 97 26.41 -28.99 18.81
N GLN A 98 27.17 -27.89 18.92
CA GLN A 98 28.64 -27.90 18.99
C GLN A 98 29.16 -28.72 20.19
N SER A 99 28.51 -28.59 21.35
CA SER A 99 28.89 -29.32 22.57
C SER A 99 28.44 -30.79 22.61
N LEU A 100 27.43 -31.18 21.81
CA LEU A 100 26.85 -32.53 21.84
C LEU A 100 27.89 -33.59 21.46
N ALA A 101 28.68 -33.32 20.43
CA ALA A 101 29.62 -34.31 19.88
C ALA A 101 30.64 -34.79 20.94
N GLN A 102 31.10 -33.88 21.80
CA GLN A 102 32.01 -34.24 22.89
C GLN A 102 31.29 -34.94 24.04
N GLN A 103 30.11 -34.47 24.48
CA GLN A 103 29.33 -35.12 25.54
C GLN A 103 28.96 -36.57 25.18
N VAL A 104 28.62 -36.83 23.92
CA VAL A 104 28.34 -38.18 23.41
C VAL A 104 29.62 -39.03 23.34
N ARG A 105 30.76 -38.47 22.91
CA ARG A 105 32.07 -39.17 22.98
C ARG A 105 32.43 -39.56 24.42
N ASP A 106 32.28 -38.65 25.37
CA ASP A 106 32.64 -38.88 26.77
C ASP A 106 31.76 -39.96 27.42
N ALA A 107 30.44 -39.92 27.19
CA ALA A 107 29.52 -40.95 27.67
C ALA A 107 29.79 -42.32 27.02
N LYS A 108 30.03 -42.36 25.71
CA LYS A 108 30.40 -43.58 24.99
C LYS A 108 31.72 -44.17 25.49
N GLN A 109 32.73 -43.34 25.74
CA GLN A 109 34.03 -43.78 26.27
C GLN A 109 33.91 -44.31 27.71
N GLN A 110 33.02 -43.73 28.53
CA GLN A 110 32.72 -44.24 29.88
C GLN A 110 32.09 -45.64 29.83
N THR A 111 31.15 -45.90 28.92
CA THR A 111 30.48 -47.22 28.87
C THR A 111 31.25 -48.28 28.05
N GLU A 112 31.79 -47.93 26.88
CA GLU A 112 32.54 -48.89 26.05
C GLU A 112 33.93 -49.20 26.60
N GLY A 113 34.56 -48.29 27.35
CA GLY A 113 36.00 -48.34 27.66
C GLY A 113 36.45 -49.64 28.32
N GLN A 114 35.69 -50.15 29.29
CA GLN A 114 35.98 -51.41 29.97
C GLN A 114 35.65 -52.62 29.08
N CYS A 115 34.56 -52.56 28.31
CA CYS A 115 34.18 -53.59 27.34
C CYS A 115 35.27 -53.78 26.25
N LEU A 116 35.83 -52.68 25.71
CA LEU A 116 36.89 -52.68 24.71
C LEU A 116 38.20 -53.30 25.23
N LEU A 117 38.49 -53.15 26.53
CA LEU A 117 39.62 -53.81 27.19
C LEU A 117 39.34 -55.29 27.45
N TYR A 118 38.15 -55.64 27.93
CA TYR A 118 37.77 -57.03 28.24
C TYR A 118 37.65 -57.91 27.00
N THR A 119 37.25 -57.35 25.86
CA THR A 119 37.15 -58.01 24.55
C THR A 119 38.43 -57.94 23.71
N GLY A 120 39.42 -57.13 24.12
CA GLY A 120 40.67 -56.91 23.38
C GLY A 120 40.54 -56.07 22.10
N ILE A 121 39.35 -55.59 21.75
CA ILE A 121 39.10 -54.71 20.59
C ILE A 121 39.85 -53.36 20.73
N ALA A 122 40.22 -52.96 21.96
CA ALA A 122 41.13 -51.83 22.20
C ALA A 122 42.58 -52.04 21.68
N GLN A 123 42.99 -53.30 21.44
CA GLN A 123 44.38 -53.68 21.17
C GLN A 123 44.58 -54.18 19.73
N HIS A 124 43.59 -54.91 19.20
CA HIS A 124 43.59 -55.39 17.82
C HIS A 124 42.23 -55.12 17.15
N PRO A 125 42.20 -54.84 15.84
CA PRO A 125 40.96 -54.64 15.12
C PRO A 125 40.11 -55.93 15.10
N CYS A 126 38.80 -55.75 15.02
CA CYS A 126 37.81 -56.80 14.78
C CYS A 126 37.00 -56.38 13.55
N ILE A 127 37.28 -56.99 12.40
CA ILE A 127 36.75 -56.61 11.08
C ILE A 127 36.25 -57.85 10.31
N ASP A 128 36.79 -59.01 10.65
CA ASP A 128 36.41 -60.33 10.16
C ASP A 128 36.57 -61.35 11.30
N LYS A 129 36.20 -62.60 11.03
CA LYS A 129 36.29 -63.68 12.02
C LYS A 129 37.67 -63.80 12.67
N ASP A 130 38.73 -63.83 11.86
CA ASP A 130 40.06 -64.18 12.33
C ASP A 130 40.68 -63.02 13.13
N THR A 131 40.44 -61.77 12.71
CA THR A 131 40.83 -60.56 13.46
C THR A 131 40.07 -60.43 14.78
N CYS A 132 38.76 -60.71 14.81
CA CYS A 132 37.99 -60.74 16.06
C CYS A 132 38.45 -61.86 17.02
N ILE A 133 38.84 -63.03 16.50
CA ILE A 133 39.46 -64.10 17.29
C ILE A 133 40.80 -63.64 17.88
N VAL A 134 41.65 -62.97 17.09
CA VAL A 134 42.94 -62.42 17.57
C VAL A 134 42.70 -61.37 18.67
N ALA A 135 41.78 -60.42 18.46
CA ALA A 135 41.42 -59.41 19.46
C ALA A 135 40.97 -60.07 20.77
N CYS A 136 39.99 -60.99 20.71
CA CYS A 136 39.51 -61.70 21.88
C CYS A 136 40.60 -62.55 22.57
N SER A 137 41.52 -63.15 21.82
CA SER A 137 42.65 -63.91 22.37
C SER A 137 43.66 -63.05 23.14
N SER A 138 43.76 -61.75 22.82
CA SER A 138 44.67 -60.81 23.52
C SER A 138 44.17 -60.40 24.91
N ALA A 139 42.87 -60.52 25.18
CA ALA A 139 42.25 -60.19 26.46
C ALA A 139 41.95 -61.46 27.27
N PRO A 140 42.60 -61.69 28.44
CA PRO A 140 42.45 -62.93 29.19
C PRO A 140 41.02 -63.30 29.60
N ILE A 141 40.12 -62.32 29.73
CA ILE A 141 38.71 -62.55 30.08
C ILE A 141 37.92 -63.07 28.86
N CYS A 142 38.16 -62.52 27.66
CA CYS A 142 37.53 -62.97 26.43
C CYS A 142 38.08 -64.34 25.99
N ALA A 143 39.40 -64.50 26.02
CA ALA A 143 40.10 -65.74 25.65
C ALA A 143 39.64 -66.97 26.45
N ASN A 144 39.40 -66.83 27.76
CA ASN A 144 39.00 -67.94 28.63
C ASN A 144 37.48 -68.14 28.76
N GLY A 145 36.66 -67.36 28.03
CA GLY A 145 35.20 -67.42 28.12
C GLY A 145 34.51 -67.17 26.79
N LEU A 146 34.34 -65.89 26.44
CA LEU A 146 33.57 -65.47 25.26
C LEU A 146 34.06 -66.09 23.94
N LEU A 147 35.38 -66.28 23.76
CA LEU A 147 35.98 -66.80 22.52
C LEU A 147 35.42 -68.15 22.08
N TYR A 148 35.16 -69.04 23.04
CA TYR A 148 34.71 -70.42 22.80
C TYR A 148 33.20 -70.59 23.02
N SER A 149 32.49 -69.50 23.29
CA SER A 149 31.02 -69.48 23.42
C SER A 149 30.35 -69.39 22.04
N GLU A 150 29.21 -70.05 21.88
CA GLU A 150 28.52 -70.10 20.59
C GLU A 150 27.88 -68.74 20.25
N GLY A 151 28.33 -68.07 19.20
CA GLY A 151 27.91 -66.69 18.87
C GLY A 151 28.83 -65.60 19.45
N GLY A 152 29.90 -65.95 20.18
CA GLY A 152 30.77 -65.00 20.84
C GLY A 152 31.54 -64.10 19.87
N TRP A 153 32.24 -64.68 18.89
CA TRP A 153 33.00 -63.89 17.90
C TRP A 153 32.08 -63.18 16.91
N GLU A 154 30.90 -63.74 16.61
CA GLU A 154 29.86 -63.11 15.80
C GLU A 154 29.34 -61.83 16.46
N SER A 155 29.14 -61.85 17.79
CA SER A 155 28.66 -60.69 18.55
C SER A 155 29.71 -59.59 18.70
N LEU A 156 30.99 -59.98 18.81
CA LEU A 156 32.14 -59.06 18.76
C LEU A 156 32.24 -58.34 17.41
N LEU A 157 32.05 -59.08 16.30
CA LEU A 157 32.06 -58.50 14.96
C LEU A 157 30.89 -57.53 14.76
N ALA A 158 29.67 -57.94 15.14
CA ALA A 158 28.48 -57.10 15.07
C ALA A 158 28.67 -55.78 15.83
N TRP A 159 29.10 -55.83 17.11
CA TRP A 159 29.34 -54.60 17.89
C TRP A 159 30.44 -53.74 17.27
N SER A 160 31.51 -54.36 16.77
CA SER A 160 32.59 -53.62 16.09
C SER A 160 32.08 -52.84 14.88
N ASP A 161 31.16 -53.41 14.08
CA ASP A 161 30.56 -52.74 12.93
C ASP A 161 29.51 -51.69 13.32
N GLU A 162 28.59 -52.01 14.23
CA GLU A 162 27.61 -51.07 14.79
C GLU A 162 28.29 -49.83 15.43
N LYS A 163 29.43 -50.05 16.11
CA LYS A 163 30.27 -49.00 16.67
C LYS A 163 30.91 -48.12 15.59
N LYS A 164 31.36 -48.69 14.45
CA LYS A 164 31.90 -47.92 13.31
C LYS A 164 30.82 -47.04 12.68
N GLU A 165 29.59 -47.55 12.54
CA GLU A 165 28.46 -46.76 12.05
C GLU A 165 28.13 -45.59 12.98
N PHE A 166 28.09 -45.84 14.29
CA PHE A 166 27.88 -44.79 15.29
C PHE A 166 28.98 -43.72 15.26
N ASP A 167 30.25 -44.13 15.30
CA ASP A 167 31.40 -43.21 15.31
C ASP A 167 31.45 -42.37 14.00
N ALA A 168 31.02 -42.94 12.87
CA ALA A 168 30.89 -42.23 11.60
C ALA A 168 29.70 -41.24 11.58
N ALA A 169 28.54 -41.64 12.12
CA ALA A 169 27.36 -40.77 12.22
C ALA A 169 27.63 -39.56 13.13
N LEU A 170 28.31 -39.79 14.27
CA LEU A 170 28.75 -38.75 15.21
C LEU A 170 29.74 -37.77 14.56
N SER A 171 30.75 -38.29 13.86
CA SER A 171 31.73 -37.47 13.14
C SER A 171 31.08 -36.61 12.05
N SER A 172 30.11 -37.16 11.31
CA SER A 172 29.37 -36.43 10.27
C SER A 172 28.30 -35.47 10.84
N PHE A 173 27.89 -35.63 12.10
CA PHE A 173 27.09 -34.63 12.81
C PHE A 173 27.95 -33.42 13.20
N GLU A 174 29.16 -33.64 13.72
CA GLU A 174 30.10 -32.59 14.17
C GLU A 174 30.67 -31.74 13.03
N GLN A 175 31.09 -32.36 11.91
CA GLN A 175 31.56 -31.66 10.71
C GLN A 175 30.52 -30.65 10.20
N ASP A 176 30.90 -29.45 9.78
CA ASP A 176 30.00 -28.45 9.19
C ASP A 176 28.77 -28.08 10.05
N ILE A 177 28.85 -28.16 11.39
CA ILE A 177 27.72 -27.84 12.27
C ILE A 177 27.26 -26.38 12.16
N GLU A 178 28.17 -25.49 11.77
CA GLU A 178 27.92 -24.08 11.46
C GLU A 178 27.02 -23.89 10.21
N SER A 179 26.95 -24.87 9.31
CA SER A 179 26.10 -24.82 8.09
C SER A 179 24.62 -24.65 8.40
N ILE A 180 24.18 -24.92 9.64
CA ILE A 180 22.83 -24.62 10.16
C ILE A 180 22.46 -23.12 9.95
N VAL A 181 23.44 -22.21 9.83
CA VAL A 181 23.21 -20.80 9.46
C VAL A 181 22.61 -20.61 8.06
N ALA A 182 22.83 -21.54 7.13
CA ALA A 182 22.31 -21.49 5.76
C ALA A 182 20.78 -21.75 5.67
N GLY A 183 20.13 -22.03 6.80
CA GLY A 183 18.67 -22.13 6.91
C GLY A 183 18.15 -23.56 6.97
N ALA A 184 16.82 -23.69 6.92
CA ALA A 184 16.09 -24.92 7.26
C ALA A 184 16.56 -26.20 6.52
N ALA A 185 17.02 -26.08 5.27
CA ALA A 185 17.50 -27.22 4.48
C ALA A 185 18.82 -27.83 4.98
N ALA A 186 19.70 -27.03 5.62
CA ALA A 186 20.97 -27.52 6.17
C ALA A 186 20.80 -28.34 7.47
N ILE A 187 19.61 -28.27 8.09
CA ILE A 187 19.29 -28.99 9.34
C ILE A 187 18.89 -30.44 9.06
N ASP A 188 18.30 -30.75 7.90
CA ASP A 188 17.82 -32.11 7.57
C ASP A 188 18.92 -33.20 7.59
N PRO A 189 20.13 -32.96 7.03
CA PRO A 189 21.24 -33.89 7.21
C PRO A 189 21.63 -34.10 8.68
N LYS A 190 21.49 -33.07 9.53
CA LYS A 190 21.85 -33.14 10.95
C LYS A 190 20.84 -33.96 11.75
N ILE A 191 19.55 -33.73 11.55
CA ILE A 191 18.49 -34.58 12.13
C ILE A 191 18.71 -36.04 11.68
N SER A 192 19.01 -36.26 10.40
CA SER A 192 19.28 -37.60 9.85
C SER A 192 20.50 -38.31 10.49
N ARG A 193 21.52 -37.57 10.95
CA ARG A 193 22.64 -38.15 11.72
C ARG A 193 22.29 -38.45 13.16
N LEU A 194 21.44 -37.65 13.80
CA LEU A 194 20.93 -37.94 15.15
C LEU A 194 20.02 -39.19 15.12
N ASP A 195 19.15 -39.30 14.12
CA ASP A 195 18.33 -40.51 13.88
C ASP A 195 19.19 -41.76 13.64
N ALA A 196 20.26 -41.65 12.84
CA ALA A 196 21.20 -42.76 12.64
C ALA A 196 21.90 -43.18 13.94
N MET A 197 22.35 -42.22 14.77
CA MET A 197 22.97 -42.53 16.07
C MET A 197 21.99 -43.21 17.04
N LEU A 198 20.72 -42.78 17.08
CA LEU A 198 19.69 -43.44 17.89
C LEU A 198 19.43 -44.88 17.41
N ALA A 199 19.42 -45.11 16.09
CA ALA A 199 19.29 -46.45 15.52
C ALA A 199 20.50 -47.35 15.85
N SER A 200 21.74 -46.87 15.69
CA SER A 200 22.94 -47.64 16.05
C SER A 200 23.02 -47.90 17.56
N ILE A 201 22.61 -46.97 18.44
CA ILE A 201 22.45 -47.25 19.87
C ILE A 201 21.45 -48.39 20.09
N SER A 202 20.29 -48.36 19.44
CA SER A 202 19.30 -49.43 19.58
C SER A 202 19.82 -50.79 19.08
N ALA A 203 20.71 -50.83 18.09
CA ALA A 203 21.35 -52.07 17.63
C ALA A 203 22.35 -52.61 18.67
N ILE A 204 23.29 -51.78 19.12
CA ILE A 204 24.31 -52.15 20.11
C ILE A 204 23.66 -52.58 21.45
N GLY A 205 22.56 -51.93 21.85
CA GLY A 205 21.82 -52.30 23.07
C GLY A 205 21.15 -53.67 23.01
N GLU A 206 20.87 -54.16 21.80
CA GLU A 206 20.28 -55.48 21.52
C GLU A 206 21.37 -56.55 21.21
N ASN A 207 22.65 -56.17 21.19
CA ASN A 207 23.77 -57.07 20.95
C ASN A 207 24.05 -57.98 22.18
N PRO A 208 24.22 -59.31 22.01
CA PRO A 208 24.42 -60.28 23.11
C PRO A 208 25.49 -59.93 24.16
N LEU A 209 26.48 -59.11 23.85
CA LEU A 209 27.54 -58.70 24.78
C LEU A 209 27.02 -57.83 25.94
N PHE A 210 25.99 -57.02 25.68
CA PHE A 210 25.44 -56.01 26.60
C PHE A 210 24.17 -56.46 27.35
N LEU A 211 23.66 -57.65 27.01
CA LEU A 211 22.47 -58.23 27.61
C LEU A 211 22.79 -59.10 28.83
N ASN A 212 21.88 -59.11 29.81
CA ASN A 212 22.01 -59.92 31.02
C ASN A 212 20.78 -60.78 31.32
N HIS A 213 20.84 -61.66 32.33
CA HIS A 213 19.75 -62.56 32.73
C HIS A 213 18.40 -61.87 33.03
N THR A 214 18.38 -60.56 33.29
CA THR A 214 17.13 -59.80 33.49
C THR A 214 16.46 -59.36 32.19
N ASP A 215 17.18 -59.40 31.06
CA ASP A 215 16.67 -58.99 29.75
C ASP A 215 15.72 -60.02 29.11
N PHE A 216 14.81 -59.51 28.29
CA PHE A 216 13.78 -60.32 27.68
C PHE A 216 14.36 -61.38 26.74
N GLY A 217 14.08 -62.65 27.07
CA GLY A 217 14.53 -63.83 26.34
C GLY A 217 15.83 -64.45 26.85
N CYS A 218 16.55 -63.80 27.76
CA CYS A 218 17.81 -64.34 28.29
C CYS A 218 17.56 -65.48 29.30
N SER A 219 16.72 -65.23 30.31
CA SER A 219 16.45 -66.17 31.41
C SER A 219 15.73 -67.47 31.01
N ASN A 220 15.10 -67.50 29.82
CA ASN A 220 14.44 -68.69 29.27
C ASN A 220 15.22 -69.31 28.08
N GLY A 221 16.43 -68.84 27.79
CA GLY A 221 17.29 -69.36 26.72
C GLY A 221 16.80 -69.10 25.29
N THR A 222 15.80 -68.25 25.08
CA THR A 222 15.32 -67.87 23.73
C THR A 222 16.23 -66.85 23.04
N ARG A 223 17.14 -66.22 23.79
CA ARG A 223 18.11 -65.23 23.33
C ARG A 223 19.50 -65.52 23.92
N ARG A 224 20.56 -65.21 23.17
CA ARG A 224 21.96 -65.27 23.66
C ARG A 224 22.30 -63.97 24.36
N CYS A 225 22.80 -64.07 25.58
CA CYS A 225 23.12 -62.95 26.46
C CYS A 225 24.35 -63.36 27.27
N PHE A 226 25.44 -62.60 27.20
CA PHE A 226 26.75 -63.03 27.71
C PHE A 226 27.16 -62.42 29.05
N GLU A 227 26.43 -61.40 29.55
CA GLU A 227 26.79 -60.66 30.77
C GLU A 227 28.23 -60.12 30.77
N PHE A 228 28.75 -59.82 29.57
CA PHE A 228 30.16 -59.54 29.36
C PHE A 228 30.51 -58.05 29.47
N CYS A 229 29.55 -57.16 29.15
CA CYS A 229 29.72 -55.71 29.19
C CYS A 229 28.51 -55.02 29.85
N GLU A 230 28.76 -53.87 30.48
CA GLU A 230 27.71 -53.05 31.09
C GLU A 230 26.81 -52.40 30.04
N LYS A 231 25.50 -52.31 30.32
CA LYS A 231 24.51 -51.76 29.39
C LYS A 231 24.87 -50.36 28.92
N ILE A 232 24.83 -50.16 27.61
CA ILE A 232 25.22 -48.91 26.96
C ILE A 232 24.38 -47.71 27.42
N ASN A 233 25.02 -46.54 27.55
CA ASN A 233 24.34 -45.27 27.75
C ASN A 233 25.11 -44.13 27.06
N TYR A 234 24.94 -43.98 25.75
CA TYR A 234 25.65 -42.95 24.96
C TYR A 234 24.90 -41.61 24.99
N SER A 235 24.33 -41.23 26.15
CA SER A 235 23.52 -40.02 26.35
C SER A 235 22.31 -39.89 25.39
N VAL A 236 21.50 -40.94 25.32
CA VAL A 236 20.29 -41.03 24.46
C VAL A 236 19.38 -39.80 24.61
N GLU A 237 19.19 -39.35 25.85
CA GLU A 237 18.35 -38.19 26.18
C GLU A 237 18.89 -36.89 25.57
N LEU A 238 20.21 -36.68 25.54
CA LEU A 238 20.83 -35.52 24.91
C LEU A 238 20.70 -35.56 23.39
N ILE A 239 20.90 -36.75 22.78
CA ILE A 239 20.76 -36.96 21.33
C ILE A 239 19.31 -36.68 20.89
N SER A 240 18.32 -37.23 21.61
CA SER A 240 16.89 -36.97 21.33
C SER A 240 16.51 -35.51 21.59
N SER A 241 16.95 -34.91 22.70
CA SER A 241 16.66 -33.51 22.99
C SER A 241 17.24 -32.57 21.93
N GLN A 242 18.44 -32.84 21.42
CA GLN A 242 19.04 -32.01 20.37
C GLN A 242 18.37 -32.23 19.02
N ARG A 243 17.87 -33.44 18.73
CA ARG A 243 17.09 -33.76 17.53
C ARG A 243 15.78 -32.97 17.48
N ASP A 244 15.07 -32.89 18.60
CA ASP A 244 13.80 -32.18 18.69
C ASP A 244 14.01 -30.66 18.73
N ALA A 245 15.11 -30.18 19.33
CA ALA A 245 15.55 -28.78 19.24
C ALA A 245 15.87 -28.36 17.79
N LEU A 246 16.63 -29.18 17.04
CA LEU A 246 16.91 -28.94 15.62
C LEU A 246 15.64 -29.00 14.76
N SER A 247 14.73 -29.92 15.06
CA SER A 247 13.42 -30.02 14.37
C SER A 247 12.57 -28.76 14.59
N THR A 248 12.55 -28.24 15.81
CA THR A 248 11.87 -26.97 16.16
C THR A 248 12.54 -25.77 15.50
N LEU A 249 13.88 -25.75 15.46
CA LEU A 249 14.65 -24.73 14.76
C LEU A 249 14.34 -24.72 13.26
N LYS A 250 14.31 -25.89 12.61
CA LYS A 250 13.95 -26.02 11.18
C LYS A 250 12.61 -25.37 10.84
N LEU A 251 11.57 -25.63 11.64
CA LEU A 251 10.25 -25.04 11.45
C LEU A 251 10.28 -23.51 11.58
N SER A 252 11.11 -22.98 12.48
CA SER A 252 11.29 -21.54 12.68
C SER A 252 12.06 -20.88 11.54
N LEU A 253 13.16 -21.50 11.08
CA LEU A 253 13.98 -20.97 9.98
C LEU A 253 13.30 -21.07 8.61
N ALA A 254 12.24 -21.87 8.47
CA ALA A 254 11.41 -21.91 7.25
C ALA A 254 10.73 -20.56 6.95
N LEU A 255 10.66 -19.64 7.91
CA LEU A 255 10.15 -18.28 7.73
C LEU A 255 11.15 -17.30 7.08
N LEU A 256 12.45 -17.61 7.09
CA LEU A 256 13.51 -16.71 6.58
C LEU A 256 13.31 -16.28 5.11
N PRO A 257 12.94 -17.16 4.14
CA PRO A 257 12.79 -16.77 2.74
C PRO A 257 11.68 -15.74 2.49
N GLY A 258 10.72 -15.58 3.42
CA GLY A 258 9.65 -14.59 3.31
C GLY A 258 10.04 -13.18 3.77
N GLN A 259 11.14 -13.02 4.52
CA GLN A 259 11.47 -11.72 5.13
C GLN A 259 11.86 -10.61 4.13
N PRO A 260 12.54 -10.86 2.99
CA PRO A 260 12.81 -9.82 2.00
C PRO A 260 11.53 -9.18 1.44
N ALA A 261 10.51 -10.00 1.13
CA ALA A 261 9.23 -9.52 0.63
C ALA A 261 8.44 -8.74 1.71
N ARG A 262 8.50 -9.20 2.97
CA ARG A 262 7.90 -8.51 4.12
C ARG A 262 8.60 -7.18 4.41
N ALA A 263 9.93 -7.12 4.33
CA ALA A 263 10.73 -5.91 4.50
C ALA A 263 10.39 -4.86 3.42
N ALA A 264 10.28 -5.27 2.15
CA ALA A 264 9.87 -4.38 1.06
C ALA A 264 8.45 -3.84 1.25
N ALA A 265 7.50 -4.68 1.71
CA ALA A 265 6.13 -4.24 2.01
C ALA A 265 6.07 -3.27 3.21
N LEU A 266 6.85 -3.53 4.26
CA LEU A 266 7.02 -2.63 5.41
C LEU A 266 7.63 -1.29 5.00
N LEU A 267 8.68 -1.30 4.17
CA LEU A 267 9.33 -0.08 3.70
C LEU A 267 8.36 0.81 2.91
N ASN A 268 7.61 0.23 1.97
CA ASN A 268 6.62 0.98 1.18
C ASN A 268 5.56 1.64 2.08
N ARG A 269 5.03 0.92 3.08
CA ARG A 269 4.08 1.48 4.05
C ARG A 269 4.71 2.53 4.97
N THR A 270 5.95 2.32 5.41
CA THR A 270 6.72 3.31 6.19
C THR A 270 6.88 4.60 5.41
N LEU A 271 7.29 4.53 4.14
CA LEU A 271 7.48 5.69 3.26
C LEU A 271 6.16 6.39 2.94
N GLU A 272 5.08 5.65 2.65
CA GLU A 272 3.74 6.22 2.44
C GLU A 272 3.25 6.97 3.69
N ALA A 273 3.36 6.35 4.87
CA ALA A 273 2.93 6.95 6.12
C ALA A 273 3.81 8.15 6.54
N GLN A 274 5.13 8.09 6.34
CA GLN A 274 6.04 9.24 6.57
C GLN A 274 5.72 10.39 5.61
N TYR A 275 5.53 10.12 4.32
CA TYR A 275 5.12 11.14 3.34
C TYR A 275 3.75 11.74 3.67
N TYR A 276 2.81 10.92 4.16
CA TYR A 276 1.53 11.39 4.66
C TYR A 276 1.70 12.34 5.85
N VAL A 277 2.40 11.93 6.91
CA VAL A 277 2.66 12.74 8.11
C VAL A 277 3.35 14.06 7.77
N ALA A 278 4.33 14.04 6.86
CA ALA A 278 5.06 15.23 6.42
C ALA A 278 4.22 16.21 5.57
N THR A 279 3.16 15.74 4.89
CA THR A 279 2.40 16.58 3.92
C THR A 279 0.94 16.83 4.29
N ARG A 280 0.36 16.12 5.26
CA ARG A 280 -1.06 16.24 5.65
C ARG A 280 -1.46 17.66 6.05
N ALA A 281 -0.63 18.37 6.81
CA ALA A 281 -0.95 19.71 7.31
C ALA A 281 -1.02 20.75 6.18
N SER A 282 -0.04 20.76 5.27
CA SER A 282 -0.03 21.68 4.13
C SER A 282 -1.12 21.35 3.09
N LYS A 283 -1.38 20.05 2.86
CA LYS A 283 -2.50 19.59 2.03
C LYS A 283 -3.86 20.03 2.61
N PHE A 284 -4.06 19.88 3.93
CA PHE A 284 -5.30 20.30 4.58
C PHE A 284 -5.48 21.82 4.57
N TYR A 285 -4.42 22.59 4.87
CA TYR A 285 -4.45 24.06 4.78
C TYR A 285 -4.83 24.54 3.36
N THR A 286 -4.25 23.91 2.34
CA THR A 286 -4.58 24.18 0.92
C THR A 286 -6.04 23.85 0.62
N LEU A 287 -6.53 22.69 1.06
CA LEU A 287 -7.94 22.29 0.91
C LEU A 287 -8.88 23.30 1.59
N LYS A 288 -8.56 23.71 2.84
CA LYS A 288 -9.35 24.67 3.63
C LYS A 288 -9.50 26.03 2.92
N ILE A 289 -8.41 26.54 2.34
CA ILE A 289 -8.44 27.77 1.53
C ILE A 289 -9.27 27.56 0.25
N ASN A 290 -9.03 26.48 -0.49
CA ASN A 290 -9.71 26.24 -1.76
C ASN A 290 -11.22 26.09 -1.59
N MET A 291 -11.68 25.34 -0.58
CA MET A 291 -13.11 25.20 -0.28
C MET A 291 -13.77 26.55 0.07
N ALA A 292 -13.10 27.38 0.86
CA ALA A 292 -13.61 28.71 1.24
C ALA A 292 -13.67 29.65 0.02
N ALA A 293 -12.65 29.64 -0.83
CA ALA A 293 -12.59 30.44 -2.05
C ALA A 293 -13.65 30.02 -3.07
N GLU A 294 -13.81 28.71 -3.32
CA GLU A 294 -14.80 28.18 -4.26
C GLU A 294 -16.22 28.39 -3.76
N THR A 295 -16.52 28.14 -2.48
CA THR A 295 -17.82 28.45 -1.88
C THR A 295 -18.17 29.94 -2.03
N SER A 296 -17.20 30.82 -1.80
CA SER A 296 -17.36 32.28 -1.96
C SER A 296 -17.59 32.68 -3.43
N ALA A 297 -16.89 32.04 -4.37
CA ALA A 297 -17.07 32.29 -5.80
C ALA A 297 -18.46 31.84 -6.30
N LEU A 298 -18.93 30.66 -5.87
CA LEU A 298 -20.26 30.14 -6.20
C LEU A 298 -21.37 31.00 -5.59
N GLN A 299 -21.23 31.41 -4.32
CA GLN A 299 -22.17 32.33 -3.67
C GLN A 299 -22.22 33.70 -4.38
N LYS A 300 -21.07 34.22 -4.81
CA LYS A 300 -21.00 35.45 -5.62
C LYS A 300 -21.71 35.26 -6.97
N GLN A 301 -21.38 34.21 -7.72
CA GLN A 301 -22.00 33.92 -9.01
C GLN A 301 -23.53 33.74 -8.88
N TYR A 302 -24.00 33.09 -7.82
CA TYR A 302 -25.42 32.96 -7.48
C TYR A 302 -26.08 34.32 -7.20
N SER A 303 -25.48 35.18 -6.36
CA SER A 303 -26.00 36.53 -6.08
C SER A 303 -26.08 37.42 -7.33
N GLN A 304 -25.21 37.18 -8.30
CA GLN A 304 -25.13 37.89 -9.57
C GLN A 304 -26.08 37.32 -10.66
N LEU A 305 -26.81 36.21 -10.40
CA LEU A 305 -27.78 35.69 -11.36
C LEU A 305 -28.87 36.72 -11.69
N PRO A 306 -29.32 36.80 -12.95
CA PRO A 306 -30.45 37.62 -13.39
C PRO A 306 -31.82 36.96 -13.11
N LEU A 307 -31.86 35.88 -12.33
CA LEU A 307 -33.04 35.12 -11.95
C LEU A 307 -32.93 34.65 -10.49
N THR A 308 -34.00 34.06 -9.94
CA THR A 308 -33.99 33.48 -8.59
C THR A 308 -34.15 31.95 -8.62
N ASP A 309 -33.38 31.21 -7.82
CA ASP A 309 -33.53 29.76 -7.67
C ASP A 309 -33.29 29.32 -6.22
N ALA A 310 -34.37 28.96 -5.52
CA ALA A 310 -34.30 28.59 -4.10
C ALA A 310 -33.54 27.27 -3.85
N GLN A 311 -33.62 26.30 -4.76
CA GLN A 311 -32.96 25.00 -4.61
C GLN A 311 -31.44 25.14 -4.74
N LEU A 312 -30.98 26.01 -5.63
CA LEU A 312 -29.56 26.31 -5.78
C LEU A 312 -28.99 27.06 -4.58
N GLY A 313 -29.76 27.98 -3.97
CA GLY A 313 -29.41 28.62 -2.70
C GLY A 313 -29.28 27.62 -1.53
N VAL A 314 -30.19 26.65 -1.44
CA VAL A 314 -30.08 25.54 -0.46
C VAL A 314 -28.83 24.71 -0.72
N ARG A 315 -28.53 24.35 -1.97
CA ARG A 315 -27.33 23.57 -2.33
C ARG A 315 -26.02 24.30 -1.99
N ILE A 316 -25.93 25.62 -2.20
CA ILE A 316 -24.74 26.41 -1.79
C ILE A 316 -24.64 26.46 -0.26
N SER A 317 -25.75 26.56 0.46
CA SER A 317 -25.78 26.52 1.93
C SER A 317 -25.30 25.16 2.47
N LEU A 318 -25.67 24.05 1.82
CA LEU A 318 -25.17 22.71 2.14
C LEU A 318 -23.67 22.56 1.84
N LEU A 319 -23.17 23.09 0.72
CA LEU A 319 -21.74 23.12 0.40
C LEU A 319 -20.92 23.91 1.44
N SER A 320 -21.45 25.04 1.91
CA SER A 320 -20.83 25.84 2.97
C SER A 320 -20.78 25.10 4.31
N ASN A 321 -21.84 24.37 4.67
CA ASN A 321 -21.86 23.50 5.85
C ASN A 321 -20.84 22.35 5.71
N LEU A 322 -20.78 21.69 4.54
CA LEU A 322 -19.78 20.66 4.24
C LEU A 322 -18.35 21.17 4.39
N SER A 323 -18.03 22.33 3.79
CA SER A 323 -16.72 22.99 3.95
C SER A 323 -16.38 23.24 5.42
N THR A 324 -17.36 23.68 6.22
CA THR A 324 -17.21 23.94 7.66
C THR A 324 -16.98 22.64 8.45
N GLN A 325 -17.67 21.55 8.11
CA GLN A 325 -17.44 20.23 8.73
C GLN A 325 -16.04 19.69 8.43
N ILE A 326 -15.61 19.75 7.16
CA ILE A 326 -14.27 19.29 6.74
C ILE A 326 -13.19 20.11 7.45
N ALA A 327 -13.38 21.44 7.55
CA ALA A 327 -12.50 22.31 8.32
C ALA A 327 -12.43 21.90 9.80
N ALA A 328 -13.58 21.73 10.47
CA ALA A 328 -13.62 21.32 11.87
C ALA A 328 -13.00 19.93 12.12
N GLN A 329 -13.16 18.98 11.18
CA GLN A 329 -12.53 17.65 11.26
C GLN A 329 -10.99 17.74 11.24
N GLY A 330 -10.41 18.56 10.37
CA GLY A 330 -8.96 18.75 10.31
C GLY A 330 -8.39 19.64 11.42
N ASP A 331 -9.13 20.66 11.85
CA ASP A 331 -8.76 21.52 12.98
C ASP A 331 -8.75 20.74 14.31
N ASN A 332 -9.60 19.72 14.44
CA ASN A 332 -9.59 18.74 15.55
C ASN A 332 -8.52 17.63 15.39
N GLY A 333 -7.63 17.72 14.39
CA GLY A 333 -6.52 16.78 14.16
C GLY A 333 -6.84 15.54 13.32
N SER A 334 -8.10 15.29 12.94
CA SER A 334 -8.49 14.16 12.08
C SER A 334 -8.28 14.48 10.59
N LEU A 335 -7.04 14.83 10.23
CA LEU A 335 -6.63 15.27 8.90
C LEU A 335 -6.89 14.21 7.81
N ARG A 336 -6.79 12.91 8.13
CA ARG A 336 -7.09 11.80 7.20
C ARG A 336 -8.55 11.82 6.75
N ILE A 337 -9.46 12.13 7.68
CA ILE A 337 -10.91 12.21 7.43
C ILE A 337 -11.25 13.50 6.68
N ALA A 338 -10.64 14.62 7.05
CA ALA A 338 -10.86 15.88 6.33
C ALA A 338 -10.39 15.80 4.87
N LEU A 339 -9.20 15.23 4.63
CA LEU A 339 -8.62 15.11 3.29
C LEU A 339 -9.40 14.15 2.37
N SER A 340 -9.94 13.03 2.90
CA SER A 340 -10.71 12.07 2.09
C SER A 340 -12.03 12.66 1.56
N ARG A 341 -12.62 13.62 2.28
CA ARG A 341 -13.85 14.33 1.86
C ARG A 341 -13.63 15.43 0.81
N SER A 342 -12.39 15.68 0.37
CA SER A 342 -12.09 16.65 -0.70
C SER A 342 -12.83 16.34 -2.01
N GLY A 343 -13.03 15.05 -2.34
CA GLY A 343 -13.82 14.61 -3.50
C GLY A 343 -15.32 14.92 -3.36
N GLU A 344 -15.90 14.72 -2.17
CA GLU A 344 -17.30 15.03 -1.85
C GLU A 344 -17.60 16.52 -2.07
N PHE A 345 -16.72 17.40 -1.54
CA PHE A 345 -16.82 18.84 -1.74
C PHE A 345 -16.71 19.20 -3.24
N SER A 346 -15.68 18.71 -3.91
CA SER A 346 -15.40 19.05 -5.32
C SER A 346 -16.55 18.63 -6.25
N GLN A 347 -17.16 17.47 -6.00
CA GLN A 347 -18.31 16.98 -6.77
C GLN A 347 -19.55 17.87 -6.56
N GLN A 348 -19.84 18.28 -5.31
CA GLN A 348 -20.96 19.16 -5.01
C GLN A 348 -20.74 20.58 -5.60
N ALA A 349 -19.53 21.12 -5.48
CA ALA A 349 -19.16 22.43 -6.03
C ALA A 349 -19.29 22.46 -7.57
N ALA A 350 -18.73 21.46 -8.27
CA ALA A 350 -18.86 21.33 -9.73
C ALA A 350 -20.33 21.17 -10.17
N GLY A 351 -21.13 20.39 -9.43
CA GLY A 351 -22.56 20.22 -9.69
C GLY A 351 -23.37 21.51 -9.48
N ILE A 352 -22.97 22.37 -8.54
CA ILE A 352 -23.55 23.70 -8.33
C ILE A 352 -23.13 24.65 -9.45
N LYS A 353 -21.85 24.66 -9.81
CA LYS A 353 -21.29 25.45 -10.92
C LYS A 353 -22.01 25.17 -12.25
N SER A 354 -22.16 23.91 -12.61
CA SER A 354 -22.90 23.49 -13.81
C SER A 354 -24.36 24.00 -13.81
N SER A 355 -25.00 24.04 -12.63
CA SER A 355 -26.37 24.58 -12.49
C SER A 355 -26.41 26.11 -12.67
N LEU A 356 -25.44 26.84 -12.12
CA LEU A 356 -25.30 28.29 -12.30
C LEU A 356 -25.05 28.66 -13.78
N ASP A 357 -24.10 27.96 -14.42
CA ASP A 357 -23.70 28.18 -15.81
C ASP A 357 -24.86 27.84 -16.77
N SER A 358 -25.63 26.78 -16.48
CA SER A 358 -26.85 26.40 -17.21
C SER A 358 -27.96 27.46 -17.07
N LEU A 359 -28.33 27.85 -15.86
CA LEU A 359 -29.39 28.84 -15.60
C LEU A 359 -29.05 30.21 -16.23
N SER A 360 -27.79 30.65 -16.12
CA SER A 360 -27.34 31.88 -16.79
C SER A 360 -27.43 31.78 -18.31
N SER A 361 -27.13 30.60 -18.89
CA SER A 361 -27.22 30.37 -20.33
C SER A 361 -28.68 30.37 -20.82
N SER A 362 -29.59 29.74 -20.09
CA SER A 362 -31.03 29.76 -20.38
C SER A 362 -31.60 31.18 -20.31
N TYR A 363 -31.24 31.97 -19.30
CA TYR A 363 -31.64 33.38 -19.21
C TYR A 363 -31.09 34.20 -20.39
N ASN A 364 -29.79 34.05 -20.69
CA ASN A 364 -29.15 34.81 -21.78
C ASN A 364 -29.73 34.46 -23.17
N SER A 365 -30.15 33.21 -23.37
CA SER A 365 -30.91 32.79 -24.56
C SER A 365 -32.29 33.45 -24.60
N LEU A 366 -33.04 33.39 -23.49
CA LEU A 366 -34.36 33.99 -23.35
C LEU A 366 -34.36 35.52 -23.60
N GLN A 367 -33.35 36.22 -23.07
CA GLN A 367 -33.13 37.65 -23.30
C GLN A 367 -32.80 37.96 -24.77
N LYS A 368 -32.01 37.12 -25.44
CA LYS A 368 -31.75 37.25 -26.89
C LYS A 368 -33.03 37.10 -27.70
N SER A 369 -33.88 36.13 -27.39
CA SER A 369 -35.19 35.97 -28.06
C SER A 369 -36.11 37.17 -27.82
N ALA A 370 -36.16 37.70 -26.60
CA ALA A 370 -36.95 38.92 -26.30
C ALA A 370 -36.48 40.14 -27.11
N ASN A 371 -35.16 40.34 -27.21
CA ASN A 371 -34.58 41.46 -27.95
C ASN A 371 -34.70 41.27 -29.47
N GLY A 372 -34.60 40.02 -29.96
CA GLY A 372 -34.83 39.68 -31.37
C GLY A 372 -36.27 39.93 -31.82
N LEU A 373 -37.24 39.55 -30.98
CA LEU A 373 -38.66 39.82 -31.20
C LEU A 373 -38.98 41.32 -31.20
N ASP A 374 -38.36 42.13 -30.32
CA ASP A 374 -38.51 43.59 -30.38
C ASP A 374 -37.97 44.14 -31.71
N ALA A 375 -36.72 43.80 -32.08
CA ALA A 375 -36.12 44.24 -33.33
C ALA A 375 -36.92 43.81 -34.58
N LYS A 376 -37.60 42.66 -34.52
CA LYS A 376 -38.53 42.16 -35.55
C LYS A 376 -39.80 43.00 -35.59
N LEU A 377 -40.40 43.29 -34.43
CA LEU A 377 -41.58 44.14 -34.28
C LEU A 377 -41.34 45.58 -34.73
N GLN A 378 -40.19 46.18 -34.40
CA GLN A 378 -39.85 47.54 -34.85
C GLN A 378 -39.79 47.63 -36.38
N LYS A 379 -39.25 46.59 -37.06
CA LYS A 379 -39.18 46.52 -38.53
C LYS A 379 -40.55 46.30 -39.18
N SER A 380 -41.46 45.55 -38.56
CA SER A 380 -42.78 45.24 -39.14
C SER A 380 -43.85 46.31 -38.95
N ARG A 381 -43.61 47.36 -38.15
CA ARG A 381 -44.61 48.43 -37.87
C ARG A 381 -45.27 49.02 -39.11
N ALA A 382 -44.50 49.24 -40.17
CA ALA A 382 -44.99 49.79 -41.44
C ALA A 382 -45.90 48.83 -42.24
N ILE A 383 -45.82 47.53 -41.94
CA ILE A 383 -46.61 46.47 -42.60
C ILE A 383 -47.91 46.23 -41.84
N ILE A 384 -47.83 46.01 -40.51
CA ILE A 384 -48.97 45.59 -39.67
C ILE A 384 -49.80 46.75 -39.10
N GLY A 385 -49.33 47.99 -39.23
CA GLY A 385 -49.99 49.19 -38.69
C GLY A 385 -49.74 49.44 -37.21
N ASN A 386 -49.95 50.70 -36.79
CA ASN A 386 -49.57 51.19 -35.46
C ASN A 386 -50.35 50.54 -34.31
N GLU A 387 -51.65 50.30 -34.46
CA GLU A 387 -52.49 49.72 -33.38
C GLU A 387 -52.13 48.26 -33.12
N THR A 388 -52.01 47.46 -34.18
CA THR A 388 -51.54 46.08 -34.15
C THR A 388 -50.15 45.98 -33.51
N ALA A 389 -49.21 46.84 -33.96
CA ALA A 389 -47.86 46.90 -33.40
C ALA A 389 -47.86 47.28 -31.90
N ALA A 390 -48.77 48.15 -31.46
CA ALA A 390 -48.91 48.52 -30.05
C ALA A 390 -49.39 47.33 -29.18
N MET A 391 -50.26 46.46 -29.69
CA MET A 391 -50.67 45.24 -28.98
C MET A 391 -49.50 44.27 -28.77
N PHE A 392 -48.72 43.97 -29.81
CA PHE A 392 -47.52 43.16 -29.68
C PHE A 392 -46.48 43.80 -28.76
N SER A 393 -46.28 45.13 -28.88
CA SER A 393 -45.34 45.87 -28.04
C SER A 393 -45.73 45.78 -26.56
N ARG A 394 -47.01 45.93 -26.22
CA ARG A 394 -47.52 45.82 -24.84
C ARG A 394 -47.23 44.44 -24.25
N ASN A 395 -47.50 43.37 -25.00
CA ASN A 395 -47.27 42.00 -24.53
C ASN A 395 -45.77 41.70 -24.36
N LEU A 396 -44.92 42.22 -25.25
CA LEU A 396 -43.46 42.09 -25.13
C LEU A 396 -42.90 42.89 -23.95
N SER A 397 -43.39 44.12 -23.71
CA SER A 397 -42.99 44.93 -22.55
C SER A 397 -43.34 44.25 -21.22
N ILE A 398 -44.44 43.50 -21.13
CA ILE A 398 -44.78 42.69 -19.95
C ILE A 398 -43.74 41.58 -19.71
N ILE A 399 -43.28 40.91 -20.77
CA ILE A 399 -42.23 39.89 -20.69
C ILE A 399 -40.88 40.52 -20.29
N GLN A 400 -40.50 41.64 -20.91
CA GLN A 400 -39.28 42.38 -20.58
C GLN A 400 -39.29 42.89 -19.13
N ALA A 401 -40.41 43.41 -18.64
CA ALA A 401 -40.57 43.81 -17.23
C ALA A 401 -40.44 42.60 -16.28
N ARG A 402 -40.96 41.43 -16.66
CA ARG A 402 -40.82 40.20 -15.86
C ARG A 402 -39.38 39.68 -15.84
N LEU A 403 -38.62 39.84 -16.92
CA LEU A 403 -37.18 39.55 -16.97
C LEU A 403 -36.37 40.49 -16.06
N LEU A 404 -36.61 41.80 -16.15
CA LEU A 404 -35.96 42.81 -15.29
C LEU A 404 -36.25 42.59 -13.79
N ALA A 405 -37.40 42.00 -13.46
CA ALA A 405 -37.80 41.68 -12.08
C ALA A 405 -37.14 40.42 -11.48
N LYS A 406 -36.11 39.85 -12.12
CA LYS A 406 -35.43 38.59 -11.73
C LYS A 406 -36.41 37.42 -11.51
N PRO A 407 -37.01 36.86 -12.57
CA PRO A 407 -38.03 35.82 -12.44
C PRO A 407 -37.47 34.55 -11.80
N PRO A 408 -38.31 33.69 -11.19
CA PRO A 408 -37.87 32.39 -10.70
C PRO A 408 -37.46 31.48 -11.87
N SER A 409 -36.49 30.60 -11.65
CA SER A 409 -35.99 29.65 -12.66
C SER A 409 -37.10 28.81 -13.31
N SER A 410 -38.14 28.47 -12.56
CA SER A 410 -39.33 27.75 -13.03
C SER A 410 -40.18 28.52 -14.06
N GLU A 411 -40.08 29.86 -14.12
CA GLU A 411 -40.80 30.67 -15.12
C GLU A 411 -40.04 30.78 -16.45
N ILE A 412 -38.73 30.51 -16.49
CA ILE A 412 -37.87 30.73 -17.67
C ILE A 412 -38.41 29.99 -18.92
N ALA A 413 -38.83 28.73 -18.77
CA ALA A 413 -39.42 27.96 -19.86
C ALA A 413 -40.78 28.51 -20.33
N GLN A 414 -41.60 29.02 -19.40
CA GLN A 414 -42.90 29.62 -19.72
C GLN A 414 -42.78 31.00 -20.37
N LEU A 415 -41.76 31.77 -20.00
CA LEU A 415 -41.41 33.03 -20.68
C LEU A 415 -40.89 32.75 -22.10
N GLY A 416 -40.11 31.67 -22.28
CA GLY A 416 -39.63 31.23 -23.59
C GLY A 416 -40.75 30.84 -24.54
N SER A 417 -41.71 30.03 -24.09
CA SER A 417 -42.88 29.66 -24.90
C SER A 417 -43.80 30.85 -25.19
N LYS A 418 -43.94 31.81 -24.27
CA LYS A 418 -44.64 33.08 -24.52
C LYS A 418 -43.97 33.91 -25.62
N ILE A 419 -42.64 34.06 -25.60
CA ILE A 419 -41.91 34.78 -26.67
C ILE A 419 -42.10 34.08 -28.01
N ALA A 420 -41.89 32.77 -28.08
CA ALA A 420 -42.08 32.00 -29.31
C ALA A 420 -43.52 32.09 -29.85
N SER A 421 -44.53 32.09 -28.96
CA SER A 421 -45.92 32.27 -29.34
C SER A 421 -46.23 33.68 -29.84
N LEU A 422 -45.66 34.72 -29.22
CA LEU A 422 -45.76 36.11 -29.73
C LEU A 422 -45.11 36.23 -31.10
N GLU A 423 -43.94 35.64 -31.29
CA GLU A 423 -43.19 35.69 -32.56
C GLU A 423 -43.95 34.99 -33.69
N ALA A 424 -44.46 33.78 -33.45
CA ALA A 424 -45.25 33.04 -34.44
C ALA A 424 -46.59 33.72 -34.76
N SER A 425 -47.19 34.47 -33.82
CA SER A 425 -48.36 35.31 -34.09
C SER A 425 -47.99 36.57 -34.88
N LEU A 426 -46.83 37.19 -34.59
CA LEU A 426 -46.34 38.35 -35.33
C LEU A 426 -46.03 38.00 -36.79
N ASP A 427 -45.43 36.83 -37.05
CA ASP A 427 -45.17 36.35 -38.41
C ASP A 427 -46.46 36.15 -39.22
N LYS A 428 -47.51 35.58 -38.61
CA LYS A 428 -48.84 35.45 -39.24
C LYS A 428 -49.45 36.82 -39.56
N GLU A 429 -49.29 37.79 -38.68
CA GLU A 429 -49.83 39.14 -38.86
C GLU A 429 -49.08 39.93 -39.94
N ILE A 430 -47.75 39.74 -40.05
CA ILE A 430 -46.94 40.27 -41.15
C ILE A 430 -47.42 39.71 -42.49
N VAL A 431 -47.65 38.39 -42.58
CA VAL A 431 -48.08 37.73 -43.83
C VAL A 431 -49.50 38.16 -44.24
N SER A 432 -50.45 38.16 -43.31
CA SER A 432 -51.84 38.59 -43.59
C SER A 432 -51.91 40.07 -44.00
N SER A 433 -51.22 40.96 -43.28
CA SER A 433 -51.16 42.39 -43.61
C SER A 433 -50.51 42.64 -44.98
N SER A 434 -49.43 41.91 -45.32
CA SER A 434 -48.78 42.00 -46.63
C SER A 434 -49.69 41.59 -47.78
N ILE A 435 -50.49 40.52 -47.59
CA ILE A 435 -51.48 40.06 -48.59
C ILE A 435 -52.63 41.07 -48.70
N GLY A 436 -53.05 41.67 -47.59
CA GLY A 436 -54.06 42.74 -47.57
C GLY A 436 -53.64 43.99 -48.35
N GLN A 437 -52.37 44.38 -48.27
CA GLN A 437 -51.82 45.47 -49.08
C GLN A 437 -51.69 45.11 -50.56
N ALA A 438 -51.32 43.86 -50.89
CA ALA A 438 -51.14 43.40 -52.27
C ALA A 438 -52.43 43.35 -53.11
N ASN A 439 -53.60 43.27 -52.48
CA ASN A 439 -54.90 43.20 -53.17
C ASN A 439 -55.50 44.58 -53.53
N GLN A 440 -54.79 45.69 -53.33
CA GLN A 440 -55.26 47.02 -53.78
C GLN A 440 -54.93 47.22 -55.28
N THR A 441 -55.91 46.94 -56.14
CA THR A 441 -55.81 47.13 -57.60
C THR A 441 -55.71 48.62 -57.97
N PRO A 442 -54.79 49.05 -58.86
CA PRO A 442 -54.61 50.46 -59.20
C PRO A 442 -55.73 51.03 -60.10
N ALA A 443 -56.03 52.32 -59.93
CA ALA A 443 -57.06 53.03 -60.69
C ALA A 443 -56.53 53.75 -61.97
N PRO A 444 -57.38 54.04 -62.98
CA PRO A 444 -56.95 54.47 -64.33
C PRO A 444 -56.63 55.99 -64.49
N PRO A 445 -56.17 56.45 -65.68
CA PRO A 445 -55.29 57.65 -65.79
C PRO A 445 -55.85 58.92 -66.49
N LEU A 446 -55.07 60.02 -66.39
CA LEU A 446 -54.99 61.21 -67.29
C LEU A 446 -56.20 62.18 -67.34
N PRO A 447 -56.12 63.41 -67.95
CA PRO A 447 -54.98 64.13 -68.59
C PRO A 447 -54.71 65.55 -67.95
N PRO A 448 -54.46 66.68 -68.65
CA PRO A 448 -53.09 67.19 -68.88
C PRO A 448 -52.82 68.67 -68.51
N SER A 449 -51.54 69.08 -68.44
CA SER A 449 -51.05 70.41 -68.86
C SER A 449 -49.50 70.48 -68.94
N GLN A 450 -49.00 71.19 -69.96
CA GLN A 450 -47.59 71.59 -70.21
C GLN A 450 -47.52 73.15 -70.26
N PRO A 451 -46.38 73.82 -70.49
CA PRO A 451 -44.96 73.39 -70.53
C PRO A 451 -44.16 74.05 -69.35
N GLU A 452 -42.83 74.19 -69.27
CA GLU A 452 -41.64 74.05 -70.14
C GLU A 452 -40.41 73.79 -69.21
N GLN A 453 -39.17 73.47 -69.59
CA GLN A 453 -38.45 73.36 -70.88
C GLN A 453 -37.56 72.11 -70.89
N ALA A 454 -36.29 72.15 -71.33
CA ALA A 454 -35.41 70.98 -71.46
C ALA A 454 -33.90 71.31 -71.30
N PRO A 455 -32.99 70.32 -71.03
CA PRO A 455 -31.59 70.55 -70.64
C PRO A 455 -30.58 70.53 -71.83
N PRO A 456 -29.75 69.49 -72.19
CA PRO A 456 -29.57 68.10 -71.71
C PRO A 456 -28.11 67.75 -71.28
N SER A 457 -27.79 66.44 -71.18
CA SER A 457 -26.46 65.79 -71.34
C SER A 457 -25.42 65.78 -70.18
N SER A 458 -24.65 64.71 -69.93
CA SER A 458 -24.65 63.34 -70.53
C SER A 458 -23.94 62.26 -69.67
N LEU A 459 -24.69 61.17 -69.41
CA LEU A 459 -24.39 59.72 -69.56
C LEU A 459 -23.25 58.98 -68.79
N PRO A 460 -23.44 57.68 -68.40
CA PRO A 460 -22.47 56.82 -67.65
C PRO A 460 -21.80 55.76 -68.59
N PRO A 461 -21.68 54.40 -68.40
CA PRO A 461 -22.47 53.40 -67.62
C PRO A 461 -21.67 52.27 -66.88
N ALA A 462 -22.39 51.23 -66.40
CA ALA A 462 -22.00 49.79 -66.24
C ALA A 462 -21.04 49.33 -65.10
N SER A 463 -21.13 48.10 -64.55
CA SER A 463 -22.22 47.08 -64.53
C SER A 463 -21.96 45.91 -63.53
N SER A 464 -23.02 45.15 -63.20
CA SER A 464 -23.07 43.67 -62.98
C SER A 464 -22.12 42.93 -62.00
N GLY A 465 -22.66 42.05 -61.12
CA GLY A 465 -21.87 41.02 -60.44
C GLY A 465 -22.59 40.16 -59.37
N GLU A 466 -22.94 38.92 -59.73
CA GLU A 466 -23.40 37.79 -58.89
C GLU A 466 -22.25 37.18 -58.04
N ALA A 467 -22.40 36.24 -57.09
CA ALA A 467 -23.49 35.80 -56.19
C ALA A 467 -22.90 34.80 -55.13
N CYS A 468 -23.72 34.38 -54.16
CA CYS A 468 -23.65 33.18 -53.28
C CYS A 468 -22.32 32.37 -53.12
N ALA A 469 -21.83 32.22 -51.87
CA ALA A 469 -21.76 30.92 -51.15
C ALA A 469 -21.13 30.99 -49.72
N LEU A 470 -21.76 30.26 -48.78
CA LEU A 470 -21.19 29.65 -47.55
C LEU A 470 -21.06 28.11 -47.83
N PRO A 471 -20.51 27.20 -46.96
CA PRO A 471 -20.33 27.29 -45.49
C PRO A 471 -19.11 26.53 -44.84
N ILE A 472 -19.00 26.54 -43.50
CA ILE A 472 -18.23 25.58 -42.59
C ILE A 472 -16.68 25.57 -42.79
N GLY A 473 -15.76 25.39 -41.81
CA GLY A 473 -15.71 25.08 -40.36
C GLY A 473 -14.22 24.90 -39.92
N LEU A 474 -13.77 24.34 -38.77
CA LEU A 474 -14.34 24.10 -37.42
C LEU A 474 -13.25 23.42 -36.50
N ILE A 475 -12.90 24.00 -35.31
CA ILE A 475 -12.01 23.43 -34.22
C ILE A 475 -10.51 23.24 -34.61
N ALA A 476 -9.43 23.27 -33.77
CA ALA A 476 -9.12 23.47 -32.32
C ALA A 476 -7.82 24.35 -32.17
N LEU A 477 -7.44 24.96 -31.03
CA LEU A 477 -6.61 24.44 -29.89
C LEU A 477 -5.34 23.62 -30.32
N ILE A 478 -4.13 23.73 -29.73
CA ILE A 478 -3.72 24.23 -28.39
C ILE A 478 -2.18 24.57 -28.30
N THR A 479 -1.78 25.65 -27.58
CA THR A 479 -0.42 25.90 -26.98
C THR A 479 0.83 25.98 -27.92
N LEU A 480 2.07 26.28 -27.50
CA LEU A 480 2.69 26.56 -26.17
C LEU A 480 3.87 27.56 -26.30
N PHE A 481 4.13 28.38 -25.28
CA PHE A 481 5.33 29.25 -25.19
C PHE A 481 6.56 28.47 -24.71
N ALA A 482 7.70 28.60 -25.40
CA ALA A 482 8.99 28.09 -24.94
C ALA A 482 9.85 29.24 -24.38
N PHE A 483 10.35 29.09 -23.15
CA PHE A 483 11.33 30.01 -22.56
C PHE A 483 12.76 29.45 -22.66
N TYR A 484 13.72 30.35 -22.83
CA TYR A 484 15.12 30.02 -23.12
C TYR A 484 15.97 30.01 -21.82
N SER A 485 16.78 28.98 -21.60
CA SER A 485 18.00 29.01 -20.76
C SER A 485 18.87 27.77 -21.05
N LYS A 486 20.19 27.96 -21.01
CA LYS A 486 21.21 27.07 -21.59
C LYS A 486 22.62 27.62 -21.27
N PRO A 487 23.68 26.80 -21.29
CA PRO A 487 23.78 25.41 -20.81
C PRO A 487 24.23 25.34 -19.34
#